data_AF-A0A2V9ANX6-F1
#
_entry.id   AF-A0A2V9ANX6-F1
#
_cell.length_a   1.000
_cell.length_b   1.000
_cell.length_c   1.000
_cell.angle_alpha   90.00
_cell.angle_beta   90.00
_cell.angle_gamma   90.00
#
_symmetry.space_group_name_H-M   'P 1'
#
loop_
_entity.id
_entity.type
_entity.pdbx_description
1 polymer ?
#
loop_
_entity_poly.entity_id
_entity_poly.type
_entity_poly.pdbx_seq_one_letter_code
_entity_poly.pdbx_strand_id
1 'polypeptide(L)' 'MHADRVEMSWDANKSNWLVRIVSGEEVIRRHCKAPKDADEQTLRTVAKKTVQEEGYEPDVQLSIRR' A
#
# COMPACT_ATOMS: atom_id res chain seq x y z
N MET A 1 -5.20 -11.82 8.63
CA MET A 1 -4.83 -12.60 7.41
C MET A 1 -3.44 -12.17 6.97
N HIS A 2 -2.67 -13.02 6.30
CA HIS A 2 -1.34 -12.64 5.79
C HIS A 2 -1.44 -12.32 4.30
N ALA A 3 -0.92 -11.17 3.87
CA ALA A 3 -0.85 -10.84 2.44
C ALA A 3 0.46 -11.38 1.87
N ASP A 4 0.42 -11.97 0.68
CA ASP A 4 1.62 -12.45 -0.01
C ASP A 4 2.55 -11.30 -0.40
N ARG A 5 1.94 -10.16 -0.78
CA ARG A 5 2.66 -8.98 -1.23
C ARG A 5 1.84 -7.72 -1.02
N VAL A 6 2.52 -6.65 -0.66
CA VAL A 6 1.97 -5.29 -0.72
C VAL A 6 2.82 -4.43 -1.62
N GLU A 7 2.16 -3.74 -2.56
CA GLU A 7 2.80 -2.78 -3.45
C GLU A 7 2.19 -1.40 -3.24
N MET A 8 3.05 -0.40 -3.05
CA MET A 8 2.66 1.00 -3.01
C MET A 8 3.15 1.69 -4.27
N SER A 9 2.24 2.32 -5.01
CA SER A 9 2.52 2.94 -6.31
C SER A 9 1.86 4.30 -6.42
N TRP A 10 2.49 5.25 -7.11
CA TRP A 10 1.85 6.52 -7.42
C TRP A 10 0.86 6.36 -8.59
N ASP A 11 -0.39 6.73 -8.39
CA ASP A 11 -1.40 6.80 -9.45
C ASP A 11 -1.43 8.22 -10.01
N ALA A 12 -0.87 8.40 -11.21
CA ALA A 12 -0.79 9.71 -11.86
C ALA A 12 -2.16 10.27 -12.28
N ASN A 13 -3.14 9.40 -12.52
CA ASN A 13 -4.49 9.81 -12.95
C ASN A 13 -5.26 10.48 -11.80
N LYS A 14 -5.13 9.94 -10.59
CA LYS A 14 -5.79 10.44 -9.38
C LYS A 14 -4.90 11.30 -8.51
N SER A 15 -3.63 11.47 -8.89
CA SER A 15 -2.61 12.18 -8.11
C SER A 15 -2.58 11.75 -6.65
N ASN A 16 -2.62 10.44 -6.41
CA ASN A 16 -2.62 9.85 -5.08
C ASN A 16 -1.82 8.54 -5.06
N TRP A 17 -1.46 8.08 -3.87
CA TRP A 17 -0.84 6.77 -3.71
C TRP A 17 -1.89 5.67 -3.77
N LEU A 18 -1.52 4.54 -4.37
CA LEU A 18 -2.30 3.33 -4.48
C LEU A 18 -1.56 2.20 -3.77
N VAL A 19 -2.18 1.64 -2.75
CA VAL A 19 -1.78 0.40 -2.08
C VAL A 19 -2.51 -0.76 -2.74
N ARG A 20 -1.75 -1.74 -3.23
CA ARG A 20 -2.25 -3.02 -3.73
C ARG A 20 -1.84 -4.12 -2.75
N ILE A 21 -2.83 -4.82 -2.20
CA ILE A 21 -2.64 -5.96 -1.30
C ILE A 21 -2.99 -7.21 -2.11
N VAL A 22 -2.05 -8.15 -2.21
CA VAL A 22 -2.22 -9.40 -2.97
C VAL A 22 -2.25 -10.55 -1.97
N SER A 23 -3.29 -11.39 -2.07
CA SER A 23 -3.47 -12.59 -1.26
C SER A 23 -4.06 -13.71 -2.12
N GLY A 24 -3.23 -14.62 -2.59
CA GLY A 24 -3.57 -15.63 -3.59
C GLY A 24 -4.04 -14.98 -4.88
N GLU A 25 -5.29 -15.24 -5.25
CA GLU A 25 -5.95 -14.66 -6.43
C GLU A 25 -6.65 -13.32 -6.12
N GLU A 26 -6.80 -12.98 -4.84
CA GLU A 26 -7.43 -11.73 -4.41
C GLU A 26 -6.45 -10.55 -4.52
N VAL A 27 -6.96 -9.43 -5.07
CA VAL A 27 -6.22 -8.16 -5.14
C VAL A 27 -7.09 -7.01 -4.65
N ILE A 28 -6.76 -6.49 -3.48
CA ILE A 28 -7.39 -5.29 -2.91
C ILE A 28 -6.62 -4.05 -3.35
N ARG A 29 -7.34 -2.99 -3.71
CA ARG A 29 -6.78 -1.70 -4.16
C ARG A 29 -7.32 -0.55 -3.31
N ARG A 30 -6.44 0.15 -2.59
CA ARG A 30 -6.81 1.29 -1.74
C ARG A 30 -6.00 2.52 -2.07
N HIS A 31 -6.70 3.64 -2.26
CA HIS A 31 -6.05 4.93 -2.49
C HIS A 31 -5.80 5.61 -1.15
N CYS A 32 -4.58 6.13 -0.98
CA CYS A 32 -4.15 6.79 0.23
C CYS A 32 -3.71 8.22 -0.11
N LYS A 33 -4.14 9.17 0.72
CA LYS A 33 -3.74 10.57 0.59
C LYS A 33 -2.40 10.77 1.28
N ALA A 34 -1.35 10.93 0.49
CA ALA A 34 -0.03 11.36 0.94
C ALA A 34 0.62 12.19 -0.17
N PRO A 35 1.54 13.13 0.16
CA PRO A 35 2.29 13.87 -0.85
C PRO A 35 3.03 12.94 -1.81
N LYS A 36 3.18 13.33 -3.08
CA LYS A 36 3.93 12.56 -4.07
C LYS A 36 5.40 12.38 -3.66
N ASP A 37 5.93 13.35 -2.95
CA ASP A 37 7.31 13.48 -2.51
C ASP A 37 7.51 12.97 -1.08
N ALA A 38 6.48 12.34 -0.50
CA ALA A 38 6.58 11.69 0.81
C ALA A 38 7.78 10.73 0.85
N ASP A 39 8.49 10.75 1.97
CA ASP A 39 9.61 9.87 2.20
C ASP A 39 9.14 8.41 2.32
N GLU A 40 10.06 7.47 2.09
CA GLU A 40 9.71 6.04 2.10
C GLU A 40 9.20 5.55 3.46
N GLN A 41 9.59 6.18 4.58
CA GLN A 41 9.13 5.78 5.91
C GLN A 41 7.67 6.19 6.12
N THR A 42 7.29 7.40 5.69
CA THR A 42 5.90 7.85 5.66
C THR A 42 5.05 6.93 4.78
N LEU A 43 5.52 6.62 3.57
CA LEU A 43 4.83 5.70 2.66
C LEU A 43 4.66 4.30 3.27
N ARG A 44 5.71 3.74 3.87
CA ARG A 44 5.66 2.47 4.60
C ARG A 44 4.63 2.48 5.71
N THR A 45 4.58 3.55 6.49
CA THR A 45 3.64 3.71 7.61
C THR A 45 2.20 3.74 7.12
N VAL A 46 1.93 4.53 6.07
CA VAL A 46 0.59 4.63 5.46
C VAL A 46 0.16 3.29 4.87
N ALA A 47 1.04 2.61 4.12
CA ALA A 47 0.73 1.30 3.56
C ALA A 47 0.44 0.26 4.65
N LYS A 48 1.28 0.17 5.70
CA LYS A 48 1.06 -0.76 6.81
C LYS A 48 -0.26 -0.50 7.52
N LYS A 49 -0.60 0.77 7.75
CA LYS A 49 -1.89 1.14 8.34
C LYS A 49 -3.06 0.68 7.46
N THR A 50 -2.99 0.94 6.16
CA THR A 50 -4.04 0.50 5.21
C THR A 50 -4.16 -1.02 5.16
N VAL A 51 -3.06 -1.75 5.21
CA VAL A 51 -3.05 -3.22 5.29
C VAL A 51 -3.77 -3.70 6.55
N GLN A 52 -3.48 -3.09 7.70
CA GLN A 52 -4.17 -3.40 8.97
C GLN A 52 -5.67 -3.09 8.92
N GLU A 53 -6.05 -1.96 8.32
CA GLU A 53 -7.45 -1.54 8.17
C GLU A 53 -8.26 -2.52 7.29
N GLU A 54 -7.61 -3.18 6.31
CA GLU A 54 -8.22 -4.25 5.51
C GLU A 54 -8.17 -5.64 6.18
N GLY A 55 -7.68 -5.74 7.44
CA GLY A 55 -7.65 -6.98 8.21
C GLY A 55 -6.43 -7.87 7.95
N TYR A 56 -5.40 -7.32 7.32
CA TYR A 56 -4.13 -8.00 7.05
C TYR A 56 -3.06 -7.65 8.09
N GLU A 57 -2.08 -8.53 8.24
CA GLU A 57 -0.94 -8.30 9.13
C GLU A 57 -0.01 -7.20 8.57
N PRO A 58 0.54 -6.31 9.42
CA PRO A 58 1.43 -5.23 8.99
C PRO A 58 2.86 -5.70 8.65
N ASP A 59 3.21 -6.93 9.04
CA ASP A 59 4.53 -7.53 8.80
C ASP A 59 4.53 -8.27 7.47
N VAL A 60 4.38 -7.50 6.40
CA VAL A 60 4.29 -7.98 5.02
C VAL A 60 5.34 -7.31 4.16
N GLN A 61 5.79 -8.02 3.12
CA GLN A 61 6.78 -7.49 2.19
C GLN A 61 6.18 -6.32 1.40
N LEU A 62 6.60 -5.10 1.73
CA LEU A 62 6.19 -3.87 1.05
C LEU A 62 7.24 -3.42 0.02
N SER A 63 6.82 -3.30 -1.24
CA SER A 63 7.57 -2.63 -2.31
C SER A 63 6.97 -1.26 -2.62
N ILE A 64 7.82 -0.24 -2.78
CA ILE A 64 7.39 1.12 -3.16
C ILE A 64 7.88 1.41 -4.59
N ARG A 65 6.98 1.91 -5.45
CA ARG A 65 7.27 2.36 -6.81
C ARG A 65 6.77 3.79 -7.00
N ARG A 66 7.65 4.68 -7.44
CA ARG A 66 7.37 6.11 -7.62
C ARG A 66 7.04 6.42 -9.07
#